data_AF-A0A9Q9AL96-F1
#
_entry.id   AF-A0A9Q9AL96-F1
#
_cell.length_a   1.000
_cell.length_b   1.000
_cell.length_c   1.000
_cell.angle_alpha   90.00
_cell.angle_beta   90.00
_cell.angle_gamma   90.00
#
_symmetry.space_group_name_H-M   'P 1'
#
loop_
_entity.id
_entity.type
_entity.pdbx_description
1 polymer ?
#
loop_
_entity_poly.entity_id
_entity_poly.type
_entity_poly.pdbx_seq_one_letter_code
_entity_poly.pdbx_strand_id
1 'polypeptide(L)'
;MPATIAPGSVQTELNYAKPVPGDVWVTDFTKPGAEEHFEEFERGRVAYPTTIVNLRSRRHDFSLAESGFEYVDDEINALEDADSEAKIAEILLPATEALVKRVIGATKTIVKAEDDNKRADNKAPALSVHSDFTPAGAEQHLLNVVSDASERERLQSHRVMIINVWRPLKTIRRDPLAVCDWKSVDYKQDWIANRMILSHGWHELGAVKHSAQHQWYHLHEQKPSEPLVFVQYDSKHAAHGGMCVAHSALVDPACADAEPRESMEIKVFAFVPESEA
;
A
#
# COMPACT_ATOMS: atom_id res chain seq x y z
N MET A 1 -16.87 26.69 -15.53
CA MET A 1 -16.80 26.72 -14.06
C MET A 1 -15.74 25.70 -13.66
N PRO A 2 -14.65 26.05 -12.97
CA PRO A 2 -13.78 25.03 -12.39
C PRO A 2 -14.63 24.18 -11.44
N ALA A 3 -14.55 22.84 -11.57
CA ALA A 3 -15.29 21.93 -10.71
C ALA A 3 -14.97 22.25 -9.25
N THR A 4 -15.99 22.51 -8.44
CA THR A 4 -15.83 22.78 -7.02
C THR A 4 -15.24 21.53 -6.39
N ILE A 5 -14.01 21.65 -5.88
CA ILE A 5 -13.31 20.54 -5.23
C ILE A 5 -14.12 20.15 -3.98
N ALA A 6 -14.32 18.85 -3.75
CA ALA A 6 -15.12 18.37 -2.63
C ALA A 6 -14.56 18.94 -1.29
N PRO A 7 -15.41 19.38 -0.34
CA PRO A 7 -14.95 19.87 0.97
C PRO A 7 -14.02 18.86 1.65
N GLY A 8 -12.93 19.35 2.23
CA GLY A 8 -11.90 18.50 2.87
C GLY A 8 -10.90 17.86 1.91
N SER A 9 -11.01 18.10 0.59
CA SER A 9 -9.92 17.76 -0.36
C SER A 9 -8.75 18.73 -0.18
N VAL A 10 -7.55 18.25 -0.49
CA VAL A 10 -6.31 18.98 -0.23
C VAL A 10 -5.57 19.29 -1.53
N GLN A 11 -5.04 20.52 -1.63
CA GLN A 11 -4.03 20.89 -2.61
C GLN A 11 -2.66 20.78 -1.93
N THR A 12 -1.83 19.86 -2.38
CA THR A 12 -0.49 19.64 -1.81
C THR A 12 0.48 19.20 -2.91
N GLU A 13 1.65 18.72 -2.54
CA GLU A 13 2.62 18.10 -3.43
C GLU A 13 2.81 16.63 -3.07
N LEU A 14 2.97 15.78 -4.08
CA LEU A 14 3.40 14.39 -3.90
C LEU A 14 4.78 14.18 -4.52
N ASN A 15 5.61 13.37 -3.86
CA ASN A 15 6.99 13.13 -4.25
C ASN A 15 7.10 11.91 -5.17
N TYR A 16 7.22 12.14 -6.48
CA TYR A 16 7.38 11.09 -7.49
C TYR A 16 8.84 10.79 -7.78
N ALA A 17 9.13 9.61 -8.32
CA ALA A 17 10.46 9.24 -8.78
C ALA A 17 10.80 9.92 -10.11
N LYS A 18 12.05 10.39 -10.24
CA LYS A 18 12.63 10.78 -11.52
C LYS A 18 12.73 9.55 -12.43
N PRO A 19 12.43 9.68 -13.73
CA PRO A 19 12.67 8.59 -14.68
C PRO A 19 14.11 8.10 -14.64
N VAL A 20 14.29 6.79 -14.76
CA VAL A 20 15.62 6.15 -14.84
C VAL A 20 15.75 5.37 -16.15
N PRO A 21 16.95 5.21 -16.70
CA PRO A 21 17.14 4.40 -17.91
C PRO A 21 16.61 2.98 -17.72
N GLY A 22 15.71 2.56 -18.62
CA GLY A 22 15.17 1.20 -18.62
C GLY A 22 14.12 0.90 -17.55
N ASP A 23 13.68 1.90 -16.78
CA ASP A 23 12.62 1.77 -15.76
C ASP A 23 12.89 0.69 -14.69
N VAL A 24 14.16 0.38 -14.46
CA VAL A 24 14.61 -0.53 -13.41
C VAL A 24 15.80 0.12 -12.69
N TRP A 25 15.71 0.19 -11.37
CA TRP A 25 16.81 0.56 -10.50
C TRP A 25 17.18 -0.63 -9.62
N VAL A 26 18.43 -1.07 -9.65
CA VAL A 26 18.88 -2.24 -8.88
C VAL A 26 19.98 -1.82 -7.92
N THR A 27 19.72 -1.98 -6.62
CA THR A 27 20.72 -1.81 -5.58
C THR A 27 21.09 -3.15 -4.96
N ASP A 28 22.37 -3.51 -5.02
CA ASP A 28 22.89 -4.75 -4.42
C ASP A 28 23.60 -4.47 -3.10
N PHE A 29 22.90 -4.67 -1.98
CA PHE A 29 23.41 -4.46 -0.62
C PHE A 29 24.47 -5.50 -0.20
N THR A 30 24.81 -6.45 -1.06
CA THR A 30 25.95 -7.34 -0.85
C THR A 30 27.27 -6.75 -1.37
N LYS A 31 27.23 -5.57 -1.99
CA LYS A 31 28.39 -4.87 -2.58
C LYS A 31 28.72 -3.59 -1.82
N PRO A 32 30.01 -3.17 -1.78
CA PRO A 32 30.39 -1.86 -1.28
C PRO A 32 29.72 -0.73 -2.09
N GLY A 33 29.28 0.33 -1.40
CA GLY A 33 28.66 1.50 -2.02
C GLY A 33 27.14 1.38 -2.27
N ALA A 34 26.52 0.30 -1.83
CA ALA A 34 25.08 0.08 -2.00
C ALA A 34 24.24 1.15 -1.30
N GLU A 35 24.65 1.61 -0.11
CA GLU A 35 23.95 2.66 0.63
C GLU A 35 23.94 3.98 -0.14
N GLU A 36 25.09 4.39 -0.69
CA GLU A 36 25.20 5.62 -1.47
C GLU A 36 24.35 5.55 -2.76
N HIS A 37 24.35 4.38 -3.42
CA HIS A 37 23.54 4.14 -4.62
C HIS A 37 22.03 4.12 -4.31
N PHE A 38 21.63 3.53 -3.19
CA PHE A 38 20.24 3.59 -2.71
C PHE A 38 19.82 5.03 -2.43
N GLU A 39 20.65 5.80 -1.71
CA GLU A 39 20.39 7.19 -1.42
C GLU A 39 20.35 8.07 -2.68
N GLU A 40 21.12 7.74 -3.73
CA GLU A 40 21.03 8.41 -5.02
C GLU A 40 19.63 8.28 -5.62
N PHE A 41 19.05 7.09 -5.56
CA PHE A 41 17.69 6.85 -6.00
C PHE A 41 16.66 7.62 -5.18
N GLU A 42 16.82 7.64 -3.85
CA GLU A 42 15.93 8.36 -2.93
C GLU A 42 16.07 9.89 -3.07
N ARG A 43 17.25 10.42 -3.40
CA ARG A 43 17.42 11.83 -3.80
C ARG A 43 16.75 12.14 -5.14
N GLY A 44 16.46 11.12 -5.93
CA GLY A 44 15.72 11.18 -7.19
C GLY A 44 14.22 11.40 -7.02
N ARG A 45 13.74 12.03 -5.95
CA ARG A 45 12.32 12.39 -5.77
C ARG A 45 12.06 13.83 -6.20
N VAL A 46 10.91 14.07 -6.83
CA VAL A 46 10.46 15.38 -7.30
C VAL A 46 9.03 15.60 -6.84
N ALA A 47 8.80 16.73 -6.18
CA ALA A 47 7.49 17.16 -5.75
C ALA A 47 6.67 17.68 -6.95
N TYR A 48 5.43 17.20 -7.08
CA TYR A 48 4.48 17.65 -8.08
C TYR A 48 3.19 18.14 -7.41
N PRO A 49 2.71 19.36 -7.72
CA PRO A 49 1.41 19.82 -7.26
C PRO A 49 0.31 18.84 -7.64
N THR A 50 -0.43 18.38 -6.63
CA THR A 50 -1.44 17.33 -6.76
C THR A 50 -2.67 17.71 -5.96
N THR A 51 -3.83 17.55 -6.59
CA THR A 51 -5.11 17.58 -5.88
C THR A 51 -5.41 16.18 -5.32
N ILE A 52 -5.55 16.06 -4.01
CA ILE A 52 -6.03 14.82 -3.39
C ILE A 52 -7.51 15.01 -3.04
N VAL A 53 -8.38 14.23 -3.68
CA VAL A 53 -9.83 14.36 -3.54
C VAL A 53 -10.31 13.64 -2.29
N ASN A 54 -11.07 14.33 -1.45
CA ASN A 54 -11.72 13.72 -0.30
C ASN A 54 -12.90 12.84 -0.71
N LEU A 55 -12.89 11.58 -0.29
CA LEU A 55 -13.91 10.58 -0.59
C LEU A 55 -15.05 10.49 0.43
N ARG A 56 -15.07 11.33 1.47
CA ARG A 56 -16.02 11.20 2.58
C ARG A 56 -17.49 11.02 2.14
N SER A 57 -17.95 11.73 1.11
CA SER A 57 -19.33 11.63 0.58
C SER A 57 -19.52 10.61 -0.55
N ARG A 58 -18.46 9.98 -1.03
CA ARG A 58 -18.45 9.12 -2.23
C ARG A 58 -17.65 7.83 -2.06
N ARG A 59 -17.27 7.46 -0.83
CA ARG A 59 -16.42 6.30 -0.56
C ARG A 59 -16.99 4.98 -1.11
N HIS A 60 -18.32 4.88 -1.21
CA HIS A 60 -19.02 3.71 -1.74
C HIS A 60 -19.00 3.60 -3.27
N ASP A 61 -18.53 4.63 -3.98
CA ASP A 61 -18.31 4.59 -5.43
C ASP A 61 -17.05 3.78 -5.80
N PHE A 62 -16.21 3.46 -4.81
CA PHE A 62 -14.93 2.78 -4.97
C PHE A 62 -15.00 1.37 -4.40
N SER A 63 -14.32 0.43 -5.07
CA SER A 63 -14.23 -0.97 -4.64
C SER A 63 -12.85 -1.51 -4.99
N LEU A 64 -12.44 -2.60 -4.31
CA LEU A 64 -11.20 -3.30 -4.66
C LEU A 64 -11.16 -3.74 -6.13
N ALA A 65 -12.26 -4.24 -6.67
CA ALA A 65 -12.30 -4.76 -8.04
C ALA A 65 -12.12 -3.66 -9.10
N GLU A 66 -12.65 -2.47 -8.84
CA GLU A 66 -12.68 -1.38 -9.81
C GLU A 66 -11.49 -0.43 -9.67
N SER A 67 -11.25 0.07 -8.46
CA SER A 67 -10.25 1.12 -8.18
C SER A 67 -9.03 0.59 -7.44
N GLY A 68 -9.00 -0.70 -7.08
CA GLY A 68 -7.91 -1.33 -6.34
C GLY A 68 -7.93 -1.04 -4.84
N PHE A 69 -8.87 -0.22 -4.35
CA PHE A 69 -9.01 0.11 -2.94
C PHE A 69 -10.46 0.36 -2.54
N GLU A 70 -10.75 0.21 -1.25
CA GLU A 70 -12.03 0.55 -0.65
C GLU A 70 -11.89 0.91 0.83
N TYR A 71 -12.78 1.77 1.31
CA TYR A 71 -12.91 2.08 2.74
C TYR A 71 -14.15 1.34 3.28
N VAL A 72 -13.92 0.40 4.18
CA VAL A 72 -14.99 -0.44 4.74
C VAL A 72 -15.42 0.07 6.11
N ASP A 73 -16.66 -0.24 6.50
CA ASP A 73 -17.09 -0.09 7.90
C ASP A 73 -16.75 -1.38 8.65
N ASP A 74 -15.83 -1.30 9.61
CA ASP A 74 -15.38 -2.43 10.40
C ASP A 74 -14.94 -1.94 11.79
N GLU A 75 -15.89 -1.92 12.73
CA GLU A 75 -15.68 -1.47 14.10
C GLU A 75 -15.08 -2.59 14.97
N ILE A 76 -14.06 -2.25 15.76
CA ILE A 76 -13.38 -3.17 16.68
C ILE A 76 -13.29 -2.50 18.05
N ASN A 77 -14.34 -2.64 18.86
CA ASN A 77 -14.44 -2.01 20.19
C ASN A 77 -13.30 -2.42 21.14
N ALA A 78 -12.74 -3.63 20.97
CA ALA A 78 -11.64 -4.11 21.79
C ALA A 78 -10.36 -3.24 21.70
N LEU A 79 -10.22 -2.40 20.66
CA LEU A 79 -9.09 -1.49 20.51
C LEU A 79 -9.08 -0.35 21.52
N GLU A 80 -10.24 0.05 22.05
CA GLU A 80 -10.34 1.16 23.00
C GLU A 80 -9.58 0.87 24.30
N ASP A 81 -9.55 -0.40 24.70
CA ASP A 81 -8.88 -0.89 25.92
C ASP A 81 -7.44 -1.37 25.66
N ALA A 82 -6.92 -1.22 24.44
CA ALA A 82 -5.58 -1.69 24.09
C ALA A 82 -4.52 -0.66 24.50
N ASP A 83 -3.61 -1.05 25.40
CA ASP A 83 -2.63 -0.17 26.06
C ASP A 83 -1.18 -0.45 25.64
N SER A 84 -0.97 -1.38 24.71
CA SER A 84 0.34 -1.75 24.19
C SER A 84 0.28 -2.19 22.73
N GLU A 85 1.36 -2.00 21.98
CA GLU A 85 1.49 -2.45 20.59
C GLU A 85 1.23 -3.96 20.46
N ALA A 86 1.66 -4.76 21.44
CA ALA A 86 1.41 -6.21 21.46
C ALA A 86 -0.08 -6.55 21.57
N LYS A 87 -0.83 -5.89 22.46
CA LYS A 87 -2.27 -6.10 22.62
C LYS A 87 -3.05 -5.61 21.39
N ILE A 88 -2.62 -4.50 20.79
CA ILE A 88 -3.16 -4.01 19.51
C ILE A 88 -2.97 -5.06 18.41
N ALA A 89 -1.77 -5.64 18.28
CA ALA A 89 -1.50 -6.68 17.30
C ALA A 89 -2.32 -7.96 17.55
N GLU A 90 -2.44 -8.40 18.81
CA GLU A 90 -3.26 -9.57 19.20
C GLU A 90 -4.72 -9.41 18.77
N ILE A 91 -5.25 -8.19 18.84
CA ILE A 91 -6.62 -7.88 18.41
C ILE A 91 -6.70 -7.75 16.88
N LEU A 92 -5.81 -6.98 16.27
CA LEU A 92 -5.94 -6.57 14.88
C LEU A 92 -5.54 -7.64 13.87
N LEU A 93 -4.58 -8.52 14.19
CA LEU A 93 -4.16 -9.57 13.25
C LEU A 93 -5.31 -10.53 12.90
N PRO A 94 -6.00 -11.17 13.87
CA PRO A 94 -7.14 -12.04 13.57
C PRO A 94 -8.34 -11.28 12.99
N ALA A 95 -8.62 -10.06 13.48
CA ALA A 95 -9.70 -9.25 12.93
C ALA A 95 -9.46 -8.86 11.47
N THR A 96 -8.22 -8.52 11.12
CA THR A 96 -7.81 -8.20 9.75
C THR A 96 -7.91 -9.43 8.84
N GLU A 97 -7.51 -10.61 9.33
CA GLU A 97 -7.70 -11.86 8.57
C GLU A 97 -9.18 -12.09 8.24
N ALA A 98 -10.06 -11.93 9.24
CA ALA A 98 -11.50 -12.10 9.08
C ALA A 98 -12.09 -11.06 8.11
N LEU A 99 -11.66 -9.81 8.19
CA LEU A 99 -12.04 -8.76 7.27
C LEU A 99 -11.65 -9.10 5.82
N VAL A 100 -10.39 -9.49 5.59
CA VAL A 100 -9.88 -9.85 4.25
C VAL A 100 -10.65 -11.05 3.69
N LYS A 101 -10.89 -12.10 4.49
CA LYS A 101 -11.72 -13.25 4.07
C LYS A 101 -13.13 -12.82 3.65
N ARG A 102 -13.75 -11.92 4.41
CA ARG A 102 -15.11 -11.42 4.14
C ARG A 102 -15.17 -10.57 2.87
N VAL A 103 -14.22 -9.67 2.68
CA VAL A 103 -14.22 -8.72 1.55
C VAL A 103 -13.84 -9.40 0.23
N ILE A 104 -12.87 -10.31 0.26
CA ILE A 104 -12.29 -10.90 -0.96
C ILE A 104 -12.80 -12.31 -1.25
N GLY A 105 -13.43 -12.98 -0.28
CA GLY A 105 -13.86 -14.36 -0.42
C GLY A 105 -12.71 -15.36 -0.36
N ALA A 106 -11.59 -14.99 0.27
CA ALA A 106 -10.43 -15.87 0.42
C ALA A 106 -10.75 -17.07 1.31
N THR A 107 -10.36 -18.28 0.89
CA THR A 107 -10.52 -19.51 1.70
C THR A 107 -9.29 -19.80 2.55
N LYS A 108 -8.12 -19.30 2.11
CA LYS A 108 -6.89 -19.34 2.87
C LYS A 108 -6.21 -17.99 2.85
N THR A 109 -5.61 -17.64 3.98
CA THR A 109 -4.86 -16.40 4.17
C THR A 109 -3.57 -16.68 4.93
N ILE A 110 -2.55 -15.86 4.69
CA ILE A 110 -1.34 -15.79 5.52
C ILE A 110 -1.16 -14.32 5.89
N VAL A 111 -1.29 -14.03 7.18
CA VAL A 111 -1.19 -12.68 7.73
C VAL A 111 0.25 -12.40 8.10
N LYS A 112 0.76 -11.25 7.66
CA LYS A 112 2.07 -10.72 8.03
C LYS A 112 1.85 -9.31 8.58
N ALA A 113 2.12 -9.14 9.87
CA ALA A 113 2.43 -7.82 10.39
C ALA A 113 3.70 -7.33 9.69
N GLU A 114 3.85 -6.01 9.50
CA GLU A 114 5.15 -5.48 9.15
C GLU A 114 6.18 -5.91 10.21
N ASP A 115 7.31 -6.43 9.73
CA ASP A 115 8.36 -6.98 10.57
C ASP A 115 9.04 -5.86 11.37
N ASP A 116 9.31 -6.08 12.66
CA ASP A 116 10.09 -5.18 13.55
C ASP A 116 11.52 -4.90 13.02
N ASN A 117 11.93 -5.58 11.94
CA ASN A 117 13.21 -5.40 11.26
C ASN A 117 13.26 -4.19 10.32
N LYS A 118 12.18 -3.41 10.17
CA LYS A 118 12.33 -2.01 9.74
C LYS A 118 13.21 -1.33 10.80
N ARG A 119 14.31 -0.69 10.38
CA ARG A 119 15.15 0.15 11.27
C ARG A 119 14.24 0.88 12.26
N ALA A 120 14.54 0.82 13.56
CA ALA A 120 13.71 1.40 14.62
C ALA A 120 13.31 2.88 14.39
N ASP A 121 14.00 3.56 13.46
CA ASP A 121 13.74 4.94 13.01
C ASP A 121 12.70 5.08 11.88
N ASN A 122 12.17 3.99 11.29
CA ASN A 122 11.35 4.03 10.08
C ASN A 122 9.82 4.01 10.34
N LYS A 123 9.38 4.43 11.53
CA LYS A 123 7.95 4.59 11.89
C LYS A 123 7.31 5.85 11.25
N ALA A 124 8.10 6.68 10.57
CA ALA A 124 7.61 7.90 9.92
C ALA A 124 6.74 7.58 8.69
N PRO A 125 5.73 8.42 8.38
CA PRO A 125 4.96 8.29 7.15
C PRO A 125 5.85 8.29 5.89
N ALA A 126 5.64 7.34 4.98
CA ALA A 126 6.32 7.31 3.70
C ALA A 126 5.82 8.44 2.79
N LEU A 127 6.72 9.39 2.47
CA LEU A 127 6.39 10.60 1.70
C LEU A 127 6.57 10.44 0.17
N SER A 128 7.29 9.39 -0.25
CA SER A 128 7.50 9.05 -1.66
C SER A 128 6.28 8.29 -2.18
N VAL A 129 5.84 8.61 -3.40
CA VAL A 129 4.82 7.83 -4.10
C VAL A 129 5.40 6.47 -4.48
N HIS A 130 4.77 5.40 -4.00
CA HIS A 130 5.23 4.03 -4.21
C HIS A 130 4.10 3.01 -4.19
N SER A 131 4.41 1.79 -4.63
CA SER A 131 3.72 0.56 -4.22
C SER A 131 4.72 -0.33 -3.47
N ASP A 132 4.21 -1.17 -2.59
CA ASP A 132 5.03 -2.11 -1.80
C ASP A 132 5.63 -3.22 -2.66
N PHE A 133 5.02 -3.48 -3.81
CA PHE A 133 5.48 -4.49 -4.74
C PHE A 133 5.33 -4.03 -6.18
N THR A 134 6.22 -4.52 -7.03
CA THR A 134 5.92 -4.82 -8.43
C THR A 134 5.32 -6.23 -8.53
N PRO A 135 4.75 -6.64 -9.68
CA PRO A 135 4.33 -8.04 -9.87
C PRO A 135 5.44 -9.06 -9.59
N ALA A 136 6.66 -8.79 -10.08
CA ALA A 136 7.81 -9.67 -9.84
C ALA A 136 8.22 -9.68 -8.35
N GLY A 137 8.20 -8.53 -7.69
CA GLY A 137 8.47 -8.41 -6.25
C GLY A 137 7.46 -9.16 -5.39
N ALA A 138 6.18 -9.10 -5.76
CA ALA A 138 5.10 -9.83 -5.08
C ALA A 138 5.27 -11.36 -5.22
N GLU A 139 5.55 -11.85 -6.43
CA GLU A 139 5.80 -13.27 -6.69
C GLU A 139 7.04 -13.77 -5.95
N GLN A 140 8.13 -12.98 -5.94
CA GLN A 140 9.31 -13.29 -5.16
C GLN A 140 9.00 -13.33 -3.66
N HIS A 141 8.19 -12.39 -3.16
CA HIS A 141 7.85 -12.34 -1.74
C HIS A 141 7.01 -13.55 -1.33
N LEU A 142 6.14 -14.05 -2.21
CA LEU A 142 5.38 -15.28 -1.98
C LEU A 142 6.30 -16.51 -1.76
N LEU A 143 7.45 -16.59 -2.46
CA LEU A 143 8.44 -17.66 -2.24
C LEU A 143 8.96 -17.68 -0.81
N ASN A 144 9.14 -16.49 -0.21
CA ASN A 144 9.63 -16.34 1.16
C ASN A 144 8.54 -16.62 2.20
N VAL A 145 7.28 -16.30 1.88
CA VAL A 145 6.15 -16.45 2.81
C VAL A 145 5.64 -17.88 2.87
N VAL A 146 5.62 -18.59 1.74
CA VAL A 146 5.26 -20.01 1.67
C VAL A 146 6.50 -20.76 1.25
N SER A 147 7.33 -21.23 2.19
CA SER A 147 8.62 -21.88 1.88
C SER A 147 8.47 -23.28 1.29
N ASP A 148 7.47 -24.04 1.75
CA ASP A 148 7.16 -25.38 1.22
C ASP A 148 6.70 -25.29 -0.25
N ALA A 149 7.42 -25.99 -1.13
CA ALA A 149 7.19 -25.90 -2.57
C ALA A 149 5.87 -26.51 -3.03
N SER A 150 5.45 -27.62 -2.42
CA SER A 150 4.23 -28.33 -2.82
C SER A 150 2.99 -27.55 -2.39
N GLU A 151 3.03 -26.98 -1.18
CA GLU A 151 1.96 -26.11 -0.68
C GLU A 151 1.89 -24.82 -1.48
N ARG A 152 3.03 -24.24 -1.85
CA ARG A 152 3.06 -23.04 -2.69
C ARG A 152 2.49 -23.30 -4.08
N GLU A 153 2.83 -24.40 -4.73
CA GLU A 153 2.23 -24.80 -6.01
C GLU A 153 0.71 -24.95 -5.90
N ARG A 154 0.23 -25.64 -4.85
CA ARG A 154 -1.20 -25.77 -4.55
C ARG A 154 -1.89 -24.44 -4.29
N LEU A 155 -1.21 -23.49 -3.67
CA LEU A 155 -1.76 -22.16 -3.40
C LEU A 155 -1.77 -21.28 -4.64
N GLN A 156 -0.74 -21.36 -5.48
CA GLN A 156 -0.61 -20.62 -6.73
C GLN A 156 -1.54 -21.14 -7.84
N SER A 157 -2.12 -22.34 -7.70
CA SER A 157 -3.21 -22.80 -8.57
C SER A 157 -4.53 -22.05 -8.36
N HIS A 158 -4.59 -21.15 -7.37
CA HIS A 158 -5.72 -20.27 -7.11
C HIS A 158 -5.34 -18.82 -7.44
N ARG A 159 -6.31 -17.90 -7.43
CA ARG A 159 -6.02 -16.46 -7.52
C ARG A 159 -5.28 -16.03 -6.25
N VAL A 160 -4.08 -15.48 -6.42
CA VAL A 160 -3.24 -14.99 -5.33
C VAL A 160 -3.39 -13.48 -5.27
N MET A 161 -3.72 -12.96 -4.10
CA MET A 161 -3.77 -11.53 -3.85
C MET A 161 -2.88 -11.16 -2.66
N ILE A 162 -2.22 -10.01 -2.74
CA ILE A 162 -1.58 -9.37 -1.58
C ILE A 162 -2.38 -8.11 -1.28
N ILE A 163 -2.87 -8.02 -0.05
CA ILE A 163 -3.78 -6.98 0.39
C ILE A 163 -3.17 -6.28 1.59
N ASN A 164 -3.14 -4.96 1.54
CA ASN A 164 -2.85 -4.17 2.72
C ASN A 164 -4.17 -3.71 3.34
N VAL A 165 -4.24 -3.83 4.66
CA VAL A 165 -5.29 -3.22 5.48
C VAL A 165 -4.63 -2.17 6.34
N TRP A 166 -4.85 -0.91 6.01
CA TRP A 166 -4.39 0.23 6.78
C TRP A 166 -5.51 0.72 7.68
N ARG A 167 -5.31 0.60 8.99
CA ARG A 167 -6.30 0.96 10.00
C ARG A 167 -5.78 2.09 10.89
N PRO A 168 -6.52 3.20 11.02
CA PRO A 168 -6.26 4.18 12.07
C PRO A 168 -6.42 3.58 13.47
N LEU A 169 -5.54 3.93 14.40
CA LEU A 169 -5.70 3.66 15.83
C LEU A 169 -6.42 4.83 16.53
N LYS A 170 -6.37 6.02 15.93
CA LYS A 170 -7.14 7.22 16.32
C LYS A 170 -7.67 7.92 15.07
N THR A 171 -8.57 8.89 15.25
CA THR A 171 -9.04 9.71 14.11
C THR A 171 -7.86 10.46 13.50
N ILE A 172 -7.67 10.29 12.19
CA ILE A 172 -6.52 10.83 11.46
C ILE A 172 -6.76 12.30 11.13
N ARG A 173 -5.89 13.18 11.63
CA ARG A 173 -5.93 14.63 11.35
C ARG A 173 -4.69 15.14 10.63
N ARG A 174 -3.57 14.43 10.75
CA ARG A 174 -2.30 14.72 10.10
C ARG A 174 -1.84 13.52 9.30
N ASP A 175 -1.17 13.77 8.18
CA ASP A 175 -0.50 12.74 7.38
C ASP A 175 -1.41 11.56 6.93
N PRO A 176 -2.68 11.76 6.51
CA PRO A 176 -3.52 10.62 6.09
C PRO A 176 -2.90 9.85 4.92
N LEU A 177 -3.28 8.58 4.78
CA LEU A 177 -2.85 7.79 3.62
C LEU A 177 -3.66 8.23 2.39
N ALA A 178 -2.95 8.66 1.34
CA ALA A 178 -3.53 8.89 0.03
C ALA A 178 -3.25 7.69 -0.88
N VAL A 179 -4.24 7.36 -1.70
CA VAL A 179 -4.20 6.26 -2.68
C VAL A 179 -4.53 6.77 -4.07
N CYS A 180 -3.87 6.23 -5.08
CA CYS A 180 -4.13 6.51 -6.47
C CYS A 180 -5.10 5.46 -7.04
N ASP A 181 -6.12 5.87 -7.79
CA ASP A 181 -6.94 4.90 -8.53
C ASP A 181 -6.06 4.20 -9.56
N TRP A 182 -5.94 2.87 -9.43
CA TRP A 182 -5.02 2.09 -10.27
C TRP A 182 -5.33 2.21 -11.76
N LYS A 183 -6.59 2.49 -12.15
CA LYS A 183 -6.99 2.68 -13.56
C LYS A 183 -6.42 3.96 -14.17
N SER A 184 -5.98 4.88 -13.32
CA SER A 184 -5.36 6.14 -13.74
C SER A 184 -3.83 6.05 -13.92
N VAL A 185 -3.24 4.91 -13.55
CA VAL A 185 -1.79 4.64 -13.65
C VAL A 185 -1.54 3.75 -14.88
N ASP A 186 -0.66 4.18 -15.77
CA ASP A 186 -0.21 3.36 -16.90
C ASP A 186 0.87 2.38 -16.43
N TYR A 187 0.51 1.10 -16.29
CA TYR A 187 1.42 0.08 -15.78
C TYR A 187 2.71 -0.10 -16.61
N LYS A 188 2.74 0.33 -17.87
CA LYS A 188 3.94 0.25 -18.73
C LYS A 188 4.80 1.49 -18.65
N GLN A 189 4.21 2.66 -18.39
CA GLN A 189 4.88 3.94 -18.54
C GLN A 189 5.14 4.65 -17.21
N ASP A 190 4.43 4.32 -16.15
CA ASP A 190 4.48 5.09 -14.90
C ASP A 190 5.32 4.42 -13.81
N TRP A 191 5.79 3.19 -14.01
CA TRP A 191 6.55 2.47 -12.98
C TRP A 191 8.06 2.47 -13.21
N ILE A 192 8.78 2.40 -12.10
CA ILE A 192 10.20 2.07 -12.01
C ILE A 192 10.30 0.91 -11.00
N ALA A 193 10.83 -0.22 -11.43
CA ALA A 193 11.10 -1.34 -10.55
C ALA A 193 12.33 -1.03 -9.69
N ASN A 194 12.15 -0.81 -8.39
CA ASN A 194 13.24 -0.57 -7.45
C ASN A 194 13.61 -1.87 -6.73
N ARG A 195 14.59 -2.58 -7.28
CA ARG A 195 15.05 -3.88 -6.77
C ARG A 195 16.18 -3.73 -5.78
N MET A 196 16.02 -4.35 -4.61
CA MET A 196 17.03 -4.44 -3.57
C MET A 196 17.47 -5.89 -3.44
N ILE A 197 18.74 -6.17 -3.71
CA ILE A 197 19.36 -7.50 -3.50
C ILE A 197 19.99 -7.52 -2.11
N LEU A 198 19.65 -8.56 -1.35
CA LEU A 198 20.11 -8.82 0.01
C LEU A 198 20.83 -10.17 0.05
N SER A 199 21.48 -10.49 1.17
CA SER A 199 22.20 -11.77 1.36
C SER A 199 21.33 -13.02 1.21
N HIS A 200 20.01 -12.89 1.39
CA HIS A 200 19.06 -14.02 1.41
C HIS A 200 17.98 -13.94 0.32
N GLY A 201 18.19 -13.12 -0.72
CA GLY A 201 17.25 -12.96 -1.81
C GLY A 201 17.13 -11.52 -2.26
N TRP A 202 15.99 -11.16 -2.82
CA TRP A 202 15.72 -9.79 -3.25
C TRP A 202 14.28 -9.39 -2.97
N HIS A 203 14.06 -8.08 -2.85
CA HIS A 203 12.77 -7.44 -2.77
C HIS A 203 12.67 -6.38 -3.86
N GLU A 204 11.47 -6.08 -4.33
CA GLU A 204 11.28 -5.06 -5.36
C GLU A 204 9.98 -4.31 -5.11
N LEU A 205 10.13 -3.00 -4.90
CA LEU A 205 9.03 -2.05 -4.73
C LEU A 205 8.79 -1.32 -6.04
N GLY A 206 7.57 -0.83 -6.24
CA GLY A 206 7.26 0.05 -7.36
C GLY A 206 7.50 1.51 -6.96
N ALA A 207 8.45 2.17 -7.60
CA ALA A 207 8.51 3.63 -7.58
C ALA A 207 7.71 4.20 -8.76
N VAL A 208 7.09 5.37 -8.59
CA VAL A 208 6.15 5.90 -9.59
C VAL A 208 6.68 7.17 -10.22
N LYS A 209 6.68 7.22 -11.55
CA LYS A 209 6.89 8.43 -12.38
C LYS A 209 5.60 9.24 -12.41
N HIS A 210 5.72 10.57 -12.36
CA HIS A 210 4.55 11.42 -12.39
C HIS A 210 3.81 11.35 -13.74
N SER A 211 2.48 11.23 -13.67
CA SER A 211 1.56 11.39 -14.80
C SER A 211 0.42 12.33 -14.39
N ALA A 212 0.05 13.25 -15.29
CA ALA A 212 -1.08 14.17 -15.06
C ALA A 212 -2.45 13.44 -15.07
N GLN A 213 -2.47 12.16 -15.46
CA GLN A 213 -3.67 11.32 -15.44
C GLN A 213 -3.95 10.75 -14.05
N HIS A 214 -2.95 10.70 -13.15
CA HIS A 214 -3.11 10.11 -11.82
C HIS A 214 -4.23 10.79 -11.03
N GLN A 215 -5.12 9.96 -10.50
CA GLN A 215 -6.27 10.39 -9.70
C GLN A 215 -6.08 9.96 -8.26
N TRP A 216 -5.87 10.94 -7.38
CA TRP A 216 -5.52 10.72 -5.99
C TRP A 216 -6.68 10.99 -5.04
N TYR A 217 -6.78 10.13 -4.02
CA TYR A 217 -7.89 10.11 -3.10
C TYR A 217 -7.44 9.89 -1.66
N HIS A 218 -8.18 10.46 -0.72
CA HIS A 218 -8.03 10.20 0.71
C HIS A 218 -9.39 10.27 1.41
N LEU A 219 -9.45 9.83 2.66
CA LEU A 219 -10.64 9.96 3.50
C LEU A 219 -10.38 10.97 4.63
N HIS A 220 -11.00 12.16 4.55
CA HIS A 220 -10.81 13.24 5.54
C HIS A 220 -11.34 12.84 6.93
N GLU A 221 -10.55 13.01 7.98
CA GLU A 221 -10.87 12.58 9.37
C GLU A 221 -11.18 11.08 9.48
N GLN A 222 -10.41 10.24 8.79
CA GLN A 222 -10.59 8.78 8.82
C GLN A 222 -10.57 8.23 10.25
N LYS A 223 -11.58 7.43 10.59
CA LYS A 223 -11.78 6.87 11.93
C LYS A 223 -11.21 5.45 12.05
N PRO A 224 -10.95 4.94 13.27
CA PRO A 224 -10.52 3.56 13.48
C PRO A 224 -11.47 2.49 12.94
N SER A 225 -12.76 2.80 12.86
CA SER A 225 -13.81 1.95 12.29
C SER A 225 -13.85 1.96 10.75
N GLU A 226 -12.99 2.74 10.09
CA GLU A 226 -13.00 2.98 8.65
C GLU A 226 -11.68 2.52 7.99
N PRO A 227 -11.24 1.27 8.15
CA PRO A 227 -9.97 0.84 7.57
C PRO A 227 -10.00 0.93 6.04
N LEU A 228 -8.85 1.28 5.49
CA LEU A 228 -8.59 1.26 4.06
C LEU A 228 -8.05 -0.11 3.68
N VAL A 229 -8.74 -0.80 2.79
CA VAL A 229 -8.30 -2.06 2.19
C VAL A 229 -7.84 -1.76 0.77
N PHE A 230 -6.63 -2.18 0.39
CA PHE A 230 -6.11 -1.91 -0.95
C PHE A 230 -5.20 -3.02 -1.46
N VAL A 231 -5.22 -3.22 -2.77
CA VAL A 231 -4.50 -4.27 -3.47
C VAL A 231 -3.05 -3.84 -3.67
N GLN A 232 -2.12 -4.73 -3.34
CA GLN A 232 -0.70 -4.59 -3.64
C GLN A 232 -0.19 -5.65 -4.62
N TYR A 233 -1.00 -6.69 -4.87
CA TYR A 233 -0.82 -7.62 -5.98
C TYR A 233 -2.11 -8.42 -6.19
N ASP A 234 -2.44 -8.71 -7.43
CA ASP A 234 -3.49 -9.65 -7.82
C ASP A 234 -3.03 -10.42 -9.06
N SER A 235 -2.86 -11.74 -8.91
CA SER A 235 -2.38 -12.61 -9.99
C SER A 235 -3.28 -12.59 -11.22
N LYS A 236 -4.59 -12.30 -11.06
CA LYS A 236 -5.52 -12.10 -12.19
C LYS A 236 -5.10 -10.94 -13.09
N HIS A 237 -4.45 -9.93 -12.52
CA HIS A 237 -3.99 -8.73 -13.23
C HIS A 237 -2.47 -8.70 -13.41
N ALA A 238 -1.74 -9.80 -13.16
CA ALA A 238 -0.27 -9.83 -13.22
C ALA A 238 0.29 -9.31 -14.56
N ALA A 239 -0.31 -9.71 -15.69
CA ALA A 239 0.08 -9.24 -17.03
C ALA A 239 -0.23 -7.74 -17.30
N HIS A 240 -0.99 -7.10 -16.42
CA HIS A 240 -1.42 -5.70 -16.48
C HIS A 240 -0.93 -4.90 -15.26
N GLY A 241 0.23 -5.26 -14.72
CA GLY A 241 0.85 -4.55 -13.59
C GLY A 241 0.39 -5.02 -12.20
N GLY A 242 -0.40 -6.09 -12.11
CA GLY A 242 -0.75 -6.75 -10.85
C GLY A 242 -1.65 -5.94 -9.92
N MET A 243 -2.23 -4.81 -10.38
CA MET A 243 -3.03 -3.90 -9.54
C MET A 243 -2.26 -3.44 -8.28
N CYS A 244 -0.96 -3.16 -8.42
CA CYS A 244 -0.16 -2.59 -7.34
C CYS A 244 -0.57 -1.14 -7.08
N VAL A 245 -1.45 -0.89 -6.10
CA VAL A 245 -1.99 0.46 -5.83
C VAL A 245 -0.89 1.38 -5.31
N ALA A 246 -0.64 2.46 -6.05
CA ALA A 246 0.25 3.51 -5.63
C ALA A 246 -0.34 4.30 -4.45
N HIS A 247 0.48 4.57 -3.45
CA HIS A 247 0.08 5.29 -2.25
C HIS A 247 1.22 6.17 -1.72
N SER A 248 0.86 7.13 -0.88
CA SER A 248 1.79 8.02 -0.18
C SER A 248 1.11 8.66 1.03
N ALA A 249 1.87 9.09 2.02
CA ALA A 249 1.36 9.96 3.05
C ALA A 249 1.06 11.36 2.49
N LEU A 250 -0.12 11.88 2.78
CA LEU A 250 -0.56 13.20 2.38
C LEU A 250 -0.10 14.21 3.42
N VAL A 251 0.82 15.09 3.05
CA VAL A 251 1.22 16.22 3.91
C VAL A 251 0.35 17.42 3.59
N ASP A 252 -0.50 17.84 4.52
CA ASP A 252 -1.24 19.10 4.43
C ASP A 252 -0.59 20.12 5.36
N PRO A 253 0.01 21.20 4.83
CA PRO A 253 0.59 22.26 5.65
C PRO A 253 -0.42 22.86 6.66
N ALA A 254 -1.72 22.86 6.34
CA ALA A 254 -2.76 23.36 7.25
C ALA A 254 -2.96 22.47 8.48
N CYS A 255 -2.53 21.21 8.42
CA CYS A 255 -2.63 20.24 9.51
C CYS A 255 -1.28 19.92 10.18
N ALA A 256 -0.22 20.68 9.89
CA ALA A 256 1.13 20.38 10.41
C ALA A 256 1.18 20.31 11.95
N ASP A 257 0.40 21.15 12.62
CA ASP A 257 0.32 21.22 14.10
C ASP A 257 -0.70 20.24 14.70
N ALA A 258 -1.43 19.47 13.88
CA ALA A 258 -2.34 18.46 14.39
C ALA A 258 -1.59 17.26 14.97
N GLU A 259 -2.28 16.47 15.79
CA GLU A 259 -1.72 15.26 16.37
C GLU A 259 -1.17 14.32 15.29
N PRO A 260 0.05 13.77 15.48
CA PRO A 260 0.60 12.76 14.59
C PRO A 260 -0.37 11.60 14.37
N ARG A 261 -0.40 11.05 13.15
CA ARG A 261 -1.20 9.85 12.89
C ARG A 261 -0.71 8.67 13.74
N GLU A 262 -1.66 7.90 14.23
CA GLU A 262 -1.44 6.58 14.81
C GLU A 262 -2.25 5.59 13.99
N SER A 263 -1.58 4.63 13.37
CA SER A 263 -2.18 3.67 12.44
C SER A 263 -1.36 2.39 12.40
N MET A 264 -1.99 1.30 12.00
CA MET A 264 -1.32 0.04 11.75
C MET A 264 -1.66 -0.48 10.36
N GLU A 265 -0.64 -0.93 9.64
CA GLU A 265 -0.80 -1.60 8.36
C GLU A 265 -0.49 -3.09 8.52
N ILE A 266 -1.42 -3.93 8.09
CA ILE A 266 -1.24 -5.38 8.07
C ILE A 266 -1.34 -5.86 6.63
N LYS A 267 -0.37 -6.67 6.23
CA LYS A 267 -0.31 -7.29 4.91
C LYS A 267 -0.88 -8.70 4.99
N VAL A 268 -1.77 -9.04 4.08
CA VAL A 268 -2.41 -10.36 4.02
C VAL A 268 -2.24 -10.93 2.62
N PHE A 269 -1.63 -12.10 2.56
CA PHE A 269 -1.66 -12.95 1.38
C PHE A 269 -2.97 -13.72 1.39
N ALA A 270 -3.79 -13.53 0.37
CA ALA A 270 -5.09 -14.16 0.23
C ALA A 270 -5.08 -15.09 -0.98
N PHE A 271 -5.60 -16.30 -0.77
CA PHE A 271 -5.75 -17.31 -1.82
C PHE A 271 -7.24 -17.53 -2.04
N VAL A 272 -7.70 -17.11 -3.21
CA VAL A 272 -9.11 -17.10 -3.58
C VAL A 272 -9.33 -18.20 -4.60
N PRO A 273 -10.15 -19.22 -4.29
CA PRO A 273 -10.47 -20.23 -5.26
C PRO A 273 -11.08 -19.61 -6.52
N GLU A 274 -10.72 -20.15 -7.68
CA GLU A 274 -11.50 -19.84 -8.87
C GLU A 274 -12.93 -20.32 -8.59
N SER A 275 -13.92 -19.42 -8.71
CA SER A 275 -15.31 -19.85 -8.71
C SER A 275 -15.47 -20.81 -9.89
N GLU A 276 -15.97 -22.03 -9.65
CA GLU A 276 -16.40 -22.92 -10.73
C GLU A 276 -17.34 -22.11 -11.65
N ALA A 277 -16.91 -21.90 -12.89
CA ALA A 277 -17.69 -21.23 -13.92
C ALA A 277 -18.78 -22.16 -14.47
#